data_AF-A0A7S3W5L5-F1
#
_entry.id   AF-A0A7S3W5L5-F1
#
_cell.length_a   1.000
_cell.length_b   1.000
_cell.length_c   1.000
_cell.angle_alpha   90.00
_cell.angle_beta   90.00
_cell.angle_gamma   90.00
#
_symmetry.space_group_name_H-M   'P 1'
#
loop_
_entity.id
_entity.type
_entity.pdbx_description
1 polymer ?
#
loop_
_entity_poly.entity_id
_entity_poly.type
_entity_poly.pdbx_seq_one_letter_code
_entity_poly.pdbx_strand_id
1 'polypeptide(L)'
;HISTPRCERRDLTSPHISPHLSISPHISRPRCGVQTPACSDQHSRGRALEINEHSGLAAWLFARCVEYTARYRGAPALTLVCWWHRPATLRELLAAEVAEGVVQPARLAEGSAALSLLWSMRMKRFWTRMADGFADQASTEPTSAFGLRAYEAEVEPYHGFLLRRTFRTALRALPSRAEMLGNMAMAPPPDSAARWPAWEASVAAGASLTPDERMTACHAELRECSEHTKRITDLVQAQLDELGLRDDRRL
;
A
#
# COMPACT_ATOMS: atom_id res chain seq x y z
N HIS A 1 -32.71 5.50 52.76
CA HIS A 1 -31.60 4.53 52.75
C HIS A 1 -32.08 3.26 52.07
N ILE A 2 -31.75 3.09 50.80
CA ILE A 2 -32.15 1.94 49.98
C ILE A 2 -30.88 1.12 49.76
N SER A 3 -30.89 -0.10 50.29
CA SER A 3 -29.80 -1.06 50.25
C SER A 3 -29.65 -1.66 48.86
N THR A 4 -28.45 -1.64 48.31
CA THR A 4 -28.04 -2.39 47.11
C THR A 4 -27.57 -3.80 47.49
N PRO A 5 -27.89 -4.84 46.70
CA PRO A 5 -27.33 -6.17 46.93
C PRO A 5 -25.99 -6.36 46.20
N ARG A 6 -25.14 -7.10 46.92
CA ARG A 6 -23.77 -7.53 46.65
C ARG A 6 -23.78 -8.62 45.57
N CYS A 7 -22.92 -8.52 44.55
CA CYS A 7 -22.71 -9.59 43.57
C CYS A 7 -21.31 -10.20 43.78
N GLU A 8 -21.28 -11.50 44.03
CA GLU A 8 -20.11 -12.30 44.40
C GLU A 8 -19.24 -12.70 43.21
N ARG A 9 -17.93 -12.77 43.48
CA ARG A 9 -16.91 -13.41 42.64
C ARG A 9 -17.19 -14.90 42.48
N ARG A 10 -17.02 -15.42 41.26
CA ARG A 10 -16.67 -16.82 41.03
C ARG A 10 -15.39 -16.91 40.20
N ASP A 11 -14.36 -17.45 40.83
CA ASP A 11 -13.20 -18.04 40.18
C ASP A 11 -13.61 -19.36 39.55
N LEU A 12 -13.22 -19.60 38.29
CA LEU A 12 -13.20 -20.94 37.72
C LEU A 12 -11.89 -21.18 36.98
N THR A 13 -11.31 -22.31 37.35
CA THR A 13 -10.02 -22.88 37.02
C THR A 13 -9.98 -23.46 35.60
N SER A 14 -8.78 -23.43 35.03
CA SER A 14 -8.41 -24.05 33.75
C SER A 14 -8.15 -25.56 33.90
N PRO A 15 -8.31 -26.35 32.83
CA PRO A 15 -7.43 -27.50 32.65
C PRO A 15 -6.81 -27.60 31.24
N HIS A 16 -5.55 -28.00 31.26
CA HIS A 16 -4.71 -28.50 30.16
C HIS A 16 -5.32 -29.70 29.44
N ILE A 17 -5.26 -29.73 28.10
CA ILE A 17 -5.20 -30.96 27.27
C ILE A 17 -4.37 -30.70 25.99
N SER A 18 -3.42 -31.60 25.70
CA SER A 18 -2.69 -31.84 24.44
C SER A 18 -2.33 -33.36 24.40
N PRO A 19 -1.83 -33.96 23.30
CA PRO A 19 -2.21 -33.89 21.89
C PRO A 19 -2.33 -35.30 21.21
N HIS A 20 -2.49 -35.31 19.88
CA HIS A 20 -2.41 -36.43 18.90
C HIS A 20 -3.67 -37.28 18.62
N LEU A 21 -4.13 -37.25 17.36
CA LEU A 21 -4.13 -38.41 16.46
C LEU A 21 -4.53 -38.00 15.02
N SER A 22 -3.74 -38.51 14.07
CA SER A 22 -3.95 -38.48 12.62
C SER A 22 -4.83 -39.67 12.21
N ILE A 23 -5.53 -39.56 11.05
CA ILE A 23 -5.79 -40.59 10.02
C ILE A 23 -7.02 -40.18 9.18
N SER A 24 -6.81 -40.00 7.87
CA SER A 24 -7.85 -40.03 6.82
C SER A 24 -8.15 -41.48 6.43
N PRO A 25 -9.32 -41.78 5.82
CA PRO A 25 -9.27 -42.01 4.37
C PRO A 25 -10.52 -41.59 3.56
N HIS A 26 -10.22 -41.26 2.30
CA HIS A 26 -10.99 -41.41 1.06
C HIS A 26 -12.44 -41.93 1.13
N ILE A 27 -13.37 -41.12 0.61
CA ILE A 27 -14.56 -41.61 -0.10
C ILE A 27 -14.69 -40.84 -1.42
N SER A 28 -14.74 -41.60 -2.52
CA SER A 28 -14.94 -41.14 -3.89
C SER A 28 -16.41 -41.21 -4.30
N ARG A 29 -16.82 -40.32 -5.21
CA ARG A 29 -17.82 -40.43 -6.32
C ARG A 29 -18.65 -39.14 -6.46
N PRO A 30 -19.34 -38.88 -7.59
CA PRO A 30 -19.01 -39.14 -8.99
C PRO A 30 -19.12 -37.87 -9.87
N ARG A 31 -18.64 -37.99 -11.11
CA ARG A 31 -18.79 -37.02 -12.20
C ARG A 31 -20.27 -36.92 -12.64
N CYS A 32 -20.78 -35.69 -12.75
CA CYS A 32 -21.87 -35.36 -13.66
C CYS A 32 -21.37 -34.31 -14.64
N GLY A 33 -21.24 -34.72 -15.90
CA GLY A 33 -21.08 -33.81 -17.02
C GLY A 33 -22.46 -33.34 -17.47
N VAL A 34 -22.59 -32.04 -17.72
CA VAL A 34 -23.61 -31.47 -18.60
C VAL A 34 -22.92 -30.38 -19.42
N GLN A 35 -22.74 -30.66 -20.70
CA GLN A 35 -22.46 -29.66 -21.72
C GLN A 35 -23.79 -29.09 -22.20
N THR A 36 -23.89 -27.76 -22.31
CA THR A 36 -24.83 -27.06 -23.21
C THR A 36 -24.30 -25.65 -23.52
N PRO A 37 -24.74 -25.03 -24.63
CA PRO A 37 -23.84 -24.38 -25.57
C PRO A 37 -23.67 -22.87 -25.39
N ALA A 38 -22.71 -22.36 -26.15
CA ALA A 38 -22.37 -20.97 -26.38
C ALA A 38 -23.60 -20.05 -26.53
N CYS A 39 -23.60 -18.97 -25.74
CA CYS A 39 -24.28 -17.74 -26.08
C CYS A 39 -23.19 -16.66 -26.25
N SER A 40 -22.85 -16.40 -27.52
CA SER A 40 -22.08 -15.22 -27.89
C SER A 40 -22.98 -14.00 -27.72
N ASP A 41 -22.69 -13.18 -26.72
CA ASP A 41 -23.15 -11.80 -26.71
C ASP A 41 -21.98 -10.88 -26.45
N GLN A 42 -21.63 -10.16 -27.52
CA GLN A 42 -20.71 -9.04 -27.52
C GLN A 42 -21.27 -7.96 -26.58
N HIS A 43 -20.67 -7.84 -25.41
CA HIS A 43 -20.76 -6.64 -24.61
C HIS A 43 -19.38 -5.97 -24.61
N SER A 44 -19.29 -4.90 -25.39
CA SER A 44 -18.30 -3.85 -25.29
C SER A 44 -18.30 -3.29 -23.86
N ARG A 45 -17.46 -3.87 -23.00
CA ARG A 45 -17.14 -3.40 -21.65
C ARG A 45 -15.63 -3.47 -21.46
N GLY A 46 -15.07 -2.35 -21.00
CA GLY A 46 -13.81 -2.34 -20.28
C GLY A 46 -12.58 -2.00 -21.10
N ARG A 47 -12.43 -0.72 -21.48
CA ARG A 47 -11.10 -0.09 -21.31
C ARG A 47 -10.96 0.26 -19.84
N ALA A 48 -10.71 -0.77 -19.03
CA ALA A 48 -10.19 -0.59 -17.69
C ALA A 48 -8.72 -0.17 -17.85
N LEU A 49 -8.35 0.90 -17.16
CA LEU A 49 -6.97 1.37 -17.04
C LEU A 49 -6.08 0.18 -16.63
N GLU A 50 -5.19 -0.26 -17.53
CA GLU A 50 -4.03 -1.08 -17.18
C GLU A 50 -3.08 -0.20 -16.35
N ILE A 51 -3.39 -0.08 -15.06
CA ILE A 51 -2.44 0.38 -14.07
C ILE A 51 -1.56 -0.82 -13.75
N ASN A 52 -0.37 -0.81 -14.32
CA ASN A 52 0.68 -1.81 -14.22
C ASN A 52 0.88 -2.29 -12.76
N GLU A 53 1.07 -3.61 -12.58
CA GLU A 53 1.01 -4.34 -11.29
C GLU A 53 2.00 -3.84 -10.21
N HIS A 54 2.99 -3.04 -10.59
CA HIS A 54 3.90 -2.33 -9.66
C HIS A 54 3.18 -1.27 -8.79
N SER A 55 1.92 -0.97 -9.11
CA SER A 55 1.00 -0.11 -8.34
C SER A 55 0.26 -0.87 -7.24
N GLY A 56 0.47 -2.18 -7.11
CA GLY A 56 -0.29 -3.08 -6.24
C GLY A 56 -0.33 -2.64 -4.77
N LEU A 57 0.77 -2.10 -4.23
CA LEU A 57 0.78 -1.62 -2.83
C LEU A 57 -0.06 -0.34 -2.66
N ALA A 58 -0.09 0.54 -3.65
CA ALA A 58 -0.89 1.75 -3.64
C ALA A 58 -2.38 1.43 -3.83
N ALA A 59 -2.69 0.54 -4.78
CA ALA A 59 -4.03 0.04 -5.01
C ALA A 59 -4.56 -0.76 -3.80
N TRP A 60 -3.70 -1.54 -3.14
CA TRP A 60 -4.03 -2.29 -1.92
C TRP A 60 -4.24 -1.38 -0.72
N LEU A 61 -3.35 -0.39 -0.49
CA LEU A 61 -3.54 0.63 0.55
C LEU A 61 -4.82 1.45 0.30
N PHE A 62 -5.08 1.82 -0.95
CA PHE A 62 -6.30 2.53 -1.34
C PHE A 62 -7.55 1.68 -1.12
N ALA A 63 -7.55 0.41 -1.56
CA ALA A 63 -8.66 -0.53 -1.35
C ALA A 63 -8.92 -0.77 0.15
N ARG A 64 -7.86 -0.90 0.97
CA ARG A 64 -7.98 -1.04 2.42
C ARG A 64 -8.45 0.23 3.11
N CYS A 65 -8.01 1.41 2.67
CA CYS A 65 -8.51 2.68 3.19
C CYS A 65 -10.00 2.88 2.91
N VAL A 66 -10.46 2.51 1.71
CA VAL A 66 -11.89 2.55 1.32
C VAL A 66 -12.71 1.53 2.12
N GLU A 67 -12.19 0.31 2.32
CA GLU A 67 -12.86 -0.71 3.14
C GLU A 67 -12.95 -0.29 4.62
N TYR A 68 -11.90 0.37 5.13
CA TYR A 68 -11.83 0.84 6.51
C TYR A 68 -12.82 1.98 6.80
N THR A 69 -12.94 2.96 5.91
CA THR A 69 -13.92 4.06 6.08
C THR A 69 -15.36 3.58 5.98
N ALA A 70 -15.65 2.61 5.12
CA ALA A 70 -16.97 2.00 5.00
C ALA A 70 -17.39 1.18 6.24
N ARG A 71 -16.42 0.58 6.95
CA ARG A 71 -16.69 -0.33 8.07
C ARG A 71 -16.80 0.36 9.44
N TYR A 72 -16.14 1.50 9.62
CA TYR A 72 -15.96 2.12 10.95
C TYR A 72 -16.70 3.44 11.16
N ARG A 73 -17.29 4.07 10.13
CA ARG A 73 -18.29 5.11 10.35
C ARG A 73 -19.60 4.42 10.71
N GLY A 74 -19.88 4.28 12.00
CA GLY A 74 -21.20 3.93 12.55
C GLY A 74 -22.24 5.02 12.24
N ALA A 75 -22.38 5.38 10.97
CA ALA A 75 -23.37 6.32 10.50
C ALA A 75 -24.75 5.68 10.68
N PRO A 76 -25.72 6.40 11.29
CA PRO A 76 -27.08 5.91 11.40
C PRO A 76 -27.60 5.55 10.01
N ALA A 77 -28.34 4.45 9.91
CA ALA A 77 -28.75 3.76 8.68
C ALA A 77 -29.52 4.60 7.63
N LEU A 78 -29.69 5.91 7.84
CA LEU A 78 -30.41 6.82 6.94
C LEU A 78 -29.50 7.58 5.94
N THR A 79 -28.16 7.50 6.05
CA THR A 79 -27.22 8.08 5.06
C THR A 79 -26.45 7.03 4.24
N LEU A 80 -26.90 5.78 4.26
CA LEU A 80 -26.29 4.68 3.50
C LEU A 80 -26.72 4.61 2.02
N VAL A 81 -27.67 5.45 1.59
CA VAL A 81 -28.29 5.34 0.26
C VAL A 81 -27.46 5.98 -0.88
N CYS A 82 -26.49 6.84 -0.59
CA CYS A 82 -25.76 7.57 -1.64
C CYS A 82 -24.38 7.00 -2.02
N TRP A 83 -23.85 6.01 -1.30
CA TRP A 83 -22.50 5.45 -1.56
C TRP A 83 -22.43 4.45 -2.72
N TRP A 84 -23.53 4.21 -3.44
CA TRP A 84 -23.57 3.24 -4.54
C TRP A 84 -22.99 3.75 -5.86
N HIS A 85 -22.73 5.05 -5.99
CA HIS A 85 -21.95 5.58 -7.11
C HIS A 85 -20.48 5.55 -6.72
N ARG A 86 -19.80 4.44 -7.03
CA ARG A 86 -18.34 4.39 -6.93
C ARG A 86 -17.78 5.51 -7.81
N PRO A 87 -17.01 6.47 -7.27
CA PRO A 87 -16.38 7.48 -8.11
C PRO A 87 -15.52 6.77 -9.15
N ALA A 88 -15.71 7.13 -10.42
CA ALA A 88 -15.00 6.50 -11.52
C ALA A 88 -13.53 6.94 -11.55
N THR A 89 -13.24 8.13 -10.98
CA THR A 89 -11.90 8.70 -10.94
C THR A 89 -11.53 9.24 -9.57
N LEU A 90 -10.22 9.37 -9.32
CA LEU A 90 -9.70 10.02 -8.12
C LEU A 90 -10.21 11.46 -7.97
N ARG A 91 -10.27 12.21 -9.08
CA ARG A 91 -10.75 13.59 -9.10
C ARG A 91 -12.21 13.69 -8.65
N GLU A 92 -13.07 12.78 -9.11
CA GLU A 92 -14.48 12.71 -8.68
C GLU A 92 -14.60 12.39 -7.19
N LEU A 93 -13.79 11.47 -6.66
CA LEU A 93 -13.75 11.18 -5.23
C LEU A 93 -13.38 12.42 -4.41
N LEU A 94 -12.31 13.13 -4.80
CA LEU A 94 -11.85 14.31 -4.08
C LEU A 94 -12.85 15.47 -4.18
N ALA A 95 -13.46 15.69 -5.35
CA ALA A 95 -14.51 16.70 -5.52
C ALA A 95 -15.75 16.40 -4.68
N ALA A 96 -16.13 15.11 -4.55
CA ALA A 96 -17.22 14.70 -3.67
C ALA A 96 -16.89 15.00 -2.19
N GLU A 97 -15.65 14.76 -1.74
CA GLU A 97 -15.25 15.11 -0.37
C GLU A 97 -15.26 16.63 -0.12
N VAL A 98 -14.87 17.44 -1.10
CA VAL A 98 -15.01 18.90 -1.01
C VAL A 98 -16.48 19.30 -0.86
N ALA A 99 -17.38 18.72 -1.65
CA ALA A 99 -18.82 18.99 -1.59
C ALA A 99 -19.44 18.58 -0.25
N GLU A 100 -18.94 17.51 0.37
CA GLU A 100 -19.34 17.03 1.70
C GLU A 100 -18.71 17.85 2.86
N GLY A 101 -17.95 18.90 2.57
CA GLY A 101 -17.37 19.78 3.58
C GLY A 101 -16.24 19.12 4.38
N VAL A 102 -15.49 18.18 3.77
CA VAL A 102 -14.30 17.56 4.40
C VAL A 102 -13.22 18.60 4.72
N VAL A 103 -13.21 19.74 4.01
CA VAL A 103 -12.28 20.85 4.25
C VAL A 103 -12.76 21.68 5.44
N GLN A 104 -12.02 21.60 6.54
CA GLN A 104 -12.12 22.53 7.66
C GLN A 104 -11.08 23.65 7.47
N PRO A 105 -11.22 24.80 8.16
CA PRO A 105 -10.21 25.85 8.09
C PRO A 105 -8.81 25.29 8.39
N ALA A 106 -7.95 25.27 7.35
CA ALA A 106 -6.59 24.74 7.38
C ALA A 106 -6.41 23.25 7.74
N ARG A 107 -7.46 22.41 7.65
CA ARG A 107 -7.38 20.99 8.01
C ARG A 107 -8.33 20.11 7.19
N LEU A 108 -7.89 18.90 6.87
CA LEU A 108 -8.76 17.88 6.31
C LEU A 108 -9.40 17.03 7.42
N ALA A 109 -10.68 16.68 7.27
CA ALA A 109 -11.40 15.87 8.24
C ALA A 109 -10.68 14.53 8.48
N GLU A 110 -10.64 14.10 9.75
CA GLU A 110 -10.04 12.81 10.11
C GLU A 110 -10.79 11.66 9.43
N GLY A 111 -10.02 10.72 8.87
CA GLY A 111 -10.57 9.60 8.12
C GLY A 111 -11.17 9.96 6.75
N SER A 112 -10.89 11.14 6.21
CA SER A 112 -11.16 11.45 4.81
C SER A 112 -10.19 10.75 3.87
N ALA A 113 -10.64 10.44 2.65
CA ALA A 113 -9.80 9.90 1.60
C ALA A 113 -8.71 10.89 1.18
N ALA A 114 -9.02 12.19 1.13
CA ALA A 114 -8.07 13.27 0.82
C ALA A 114 -6.91 13.30 1.82
N LEU A 115 -7.20 13.22 3.12
CA LEU A 115 -6.16 13.17 4.14
C LEU A 115 -5.31 11.90 4.03
N SER A 116 -5.93 10.73 3.86
CA SER A 116 -5.20 9.47 3.66
C SER A 116 -4.32 9.51 2.42
N LEU A 117 -4.82 10.09 1.33
CA LEU A 117 -4.09 10.23 0.08
C LEU A 117 -2.92 11.20 0.21
N LEU A 118 -3.12 12.35 0.87
CA LEU A 118 -2.07 13.33 1.13
C LEU A 118 -0.90 12.70 1.90
N TRP A 119 -1.19 11.96 2.98
CA TRP A 119 -0.15 11.21 3.72
C TRP A 119 0.52 10.14 2.88
N SER A 120 -0.26 9.44 2.04
CA SER A 120 0.28 8.44 1.12
C SER A 120 1.24 9.08 0.10
N MET A 121 0.94 10.27 -0.41
CA MET A 121 1.81 10.98 -1.37
C MET A 121 3.11 11.43 -0.71
N ARG A 122 3.08 11.97 0.51
CA ARG A 122 4.28 12.33 1.28
C ARG A 122 5.20 11.12 1.48
N MET A 123 4.63 10.00 1.93
CA MET A 123 5.41 8.77 2.12
C MET A 123 5.91 8.18 0.80
N LYS A 124 5.13 8.27 -0.29
CA LYS A 124 5.60 7.86 -1.62
C LYS A 124 6.77 8.70 -2.09
N ARG A 125 6.74 10.02 -1.92
CA ARG A 125 7.86 10.91 -2.25
C ARG A 125 9.11 10.61 -1.43
N PHE A 126 8.94 10.33 -0.13
CA PHE A 126 10.02 9.83 0.71
C PHE A 126 10.68 8.57 0.13
N TRP A 127 9.88 7.55 -0.20
CA TRP A 127 10.41 6.30 -0.77
C TRP A 127 11.00 6.47 -2.18
N THR A 128 10.49 7.42 -2.94
CA THR A 128 11.01 7.78 -4.26
C THR A 128 12.42 8.37 -4.13
N ARG A 129 12.63 9.29 -3.18
CA ARG A 129 13.97 9.83 -2.88
C ARG A 129 14.92 8.75 -2.34
N MET A 130 14.41 7.80 -1.55
CA MET A 130 15.19 6.63 -1.15
C MET A 130 15.62 5.81 -2.36
N ALA A 131 14.70 5.53 -3.29
CA ALA A 131 14.97 4.80 -4.52
C ALA A 131 16.01 5.52 -5.39
N ASP A 132 15.96 6.86 -5.48
CA ASP A 132 16.98 7.66 -6.16
C ASP A 132 18.37 7.47 -5.53
N GLY A 133 18.45 7.48 -4.18
CA GLY A 133 19.71 7.22 -3.46
C GLY A 133 20.26 5.81 -3.69
N PHE A 134 19.40 4.82 -3.86
CA PHE A 134 19.82 3.47 -4.26
C PHE A 134 20.21 3.39 -5.74
N ALA A 135 19.51 4.09 -6.63
CA ALA A 135 19.77 4.09 -8.07
C ALA A 135 21.04 4.87 -8.47
N ASP A 136 21.51 5.78 -7.62
CA ASP A 136 22.76 6.50 -7.81
C ASP A 136 23.96 5.59 -7.55
N GLN A 137 24.56 5.08 -8.64
CA GLN A 137 25.73 4.20 -8.60
C GLN A 137 27.03 4.94 -8.24
N ALA A 138 27.08 6.26 -8.41
CA ALA A 138 28.25 7.06 -8.06
C ALA A 138 28.29 7.41 -6.56
N SER A 139 27.15 7.28 -5.87
CA SER A 139 27.04 7.59 -4.45
C SER A 139 27.81 6.59 -3.58
N THR A 140 28.69 7.13 -2.75
CA THR A 140 29.36 6.41 -1.65
C THR A 140 28.65 6.62 -0.31
N GLU A 141 27.50 7.29 -0.32
CA GLU A 141 26.79 7.68 0.87
C GLU A 141 26.11 6.48 1.55
N PRO A 142 26.15 6.39 2.90
CA PRO A 142 25.40 5.36 3.62
C PRO A 142 23.89 5.56 3.49
N THR A 143 23.14 4.45 3.51
CA THR A 143 21.66 4.43 3.44
C THR A 143 20.99 5.40 4.41
N SER A 144 21.51 5.48 5.62
CA SER A 144 20.97 6.33 6.69
C SER A 144 21.07 7.82 6.35
N ALA A 145 22.06 8.25 5.58
CA ALA A 145 22.30 9.66 5.30
C ALA A 145 21.41 10.18 4.16
N PHE A 146 21.28 9.46 3.04
CA PHE A 146 20.29 9.87 2.02
C PHE A 146 18.86 9.64 2.49
N GLY A 147 18.63 8.63 3.36
CA GLY A 147 17.34 8.44 4.00
C GLY A 147 16.98 9.54 4.98
N LEU A 148 17.96 10.12 5.67
CA LEU A 148 17.75 11.32 6.46
C LEU A 148 17.34 12.50 5.58
N ARG A 149 18.04 12.74 4.46
CA ARG A 149 17.64 13.82 3.53
C ARG A 149 16.23 13.62 2.95
N ALA A 150 15.89 12.39 2.58
CA ALA A 150 14.55 12.06 2.09
C ALA A 150 13.49 12.36 3.16
N TYR A 151 13.78 12.01 4.42
CA TYR A 151 12.90 12.25 5.54
C TYR A 151 12.70 13.74 5.82
N GLU A 152 13.81 14.50 5.90
CA GLU A 152 13.80 15.95 6.18
C GLU A 152 13.05 16.73 5.09
N ALA A 153 13.15 16.29 3.83
CA ALA A 153 12.46 16.92 2.71
C ALA A 153 10.95 16.64 2.68
N GLU A 154 10.52 15.40 2.94
CA GLU A 154 9.16 14.97 2.58
C GLU A 154 8.22 14.73 3.77
N VAL A 155 8.76 14.39 4.95
CA VAL A 155 7.95 13.86 6.07
C VAL A 155 8.20 14.62 7.37
N GLU A 156 9.45 15.00 7.66
CA GLU A 156 9.80 15.74 8.88
C GLU A 156 8.95 16.99 9.15
N PRO A 157 8.59 17.81 8.14
CA PRO A 157 7.80 19.01 8.37
C PRO A 157 6.46 18.72 9.08
N TYR A 158 5.90 17.53 8.86
CA TYR A 158 4.60 17.08 9.33
C TYR A 158 4.67 16.17 10.57
N HIS A 159 5.87 15.84 11.04
CA HIS A 159 6.06 15.09 12.28
C HIS A 159 6.33 16.03 13.46
N GLY A 160 5.70 15.76 14.59
CA GLY A 160 6.02 16.33 15.89
C GLY A 160 7.32 15.77 16.47
N PHE A 161 7.77 16.34 17.58
CA PHE A 161 9.08 16.06 18.17
C PHE A 161 9.35 14.56 18.40
N LEU A 162 8.37 13.85 18.97
CA LEU A 162 8.50 12.42 19.26
C LEU A 162 8.68 11.59 17.99
N LEU A 163 7.84 11.81 16.97
CA LEU A 163 7.93 11.12 15.69
C LEU A 163 9.25 11.41 14.97
N ARG A 164 9.74 12.66 15.01
CA ARG A 164 11.06 13.00 14.45
C ARG A 164 12.19 12.21 15.07
N ARG A 165 12.19 12.09 16.40
CA ARG A 165 13.21 11.33 17.12
C ARG A 165 13.14 9.84 16.79
N THR A 166 11.95 9.27 16.81
CA THR A 166 11.73 7.85 16.49
C THR A 166 12.15 7.52 15.05
N PHE A 167 11.74 8.34 14.09
CA PHE A 167 12.07 8.10 12.67
C PHE A 167 13.57 8.22 12.40
N ARG A 168 14.23 9.26 12.94
CA ARG A 168 15.70 9.39 12.84
C ARG A 168 16.45 8.22 13.48
N THR A 169 15.91 7.66 14.54
CA THR A 169 16.47 6.45 15.17
C THR A 169 16.31 5.24 14.26
N ALA A 170 15.13 5.05 13.66
CA ALA A 170 14.87 3.98 12.72
C ALA A 170 15.78 4.07 11.47
N LEU A 171 16.01 5.26 10.94
CA LEU A 171 16.91 5.47 9.79
C LEU A 171 18.36 5.03 10.07
N ARG A 172 18.82 5.16 11.31
CA ARG A 172 20.16 4.69 11.72
C ARG A 172 20.27 3.17 11.80
N ALA A 173 19.14 2.49 11.94
CA ALA A 173 19.06 1.03 11.98
C ALA A 173 18.87 0.42 10.57
N LEU A 174 18.85 1.24 9.51
CA LEU A 174 18.75 0.72 8.16
C LEU A 174 20.00 -0.10 7.80
N PRO A 175 19.83 -1.21 7.04
CA PRO A 175 20.96 -1.97 6.53
C PRO A 175 21.87 -1.13 5.64
N SER A 176 23.09 -1.64 5.42
CA SER A 176 24.02 -1.02 4.48
C SER A 176 23.43 -0.92 3.07
N ARG A 177 23.93 0.01 2.25
CA ARG A 177 23.46 0.19 0.87
C ARG A 177 23.64 -1.09 0.06
N ALA A 178 24.79 -1.75 0.21
CA ALA A 178 25.11 -3.00 -0.45
C ALA A 178 24.16 -4.14 -0.04
N GLU A 179 23.83 -4.24 1.25
CA GLU A 179 22.89 -5.25 1.75
C GLU A 179 21.47 -5.01 1.23
N MET A 180 20.98 -3.76 1.26
CA MET A 180 19.67 -3.44 0.71
C MET A 180 19.58 -3.71 -0.80
N LEU A 181 20.59 -3.29 -1.57
CA LEU A 181 20.66 -3.58 -3.00
C LEU A 181 20.78 -5.07 -3.29
N GLY A 182 21.59 -5.80 -2.52
CA GLY A 182 21.70 -7.26 -2.63
C GLY A 182 20.36 -7.96 -2.41
N ASN A 183 19.59 -7.53 -1.41
CA ASN A 183 18.26 -8.04 -1.13
C ASN A 183 17.24 -7.70 -2.24
N MET A 184 17.32 -6.49 -2.82
CA MET A 184 16.44 -6.07 -3.92
C MET A 184 16.79 -6.74 -5.26
N ALA A 185 18.07 -7.03 -5.51
CA ALA A 185 18.56 -7.70 -6.71
C ALA A 185 18.50 -9.23 -6.63
N MET A 186 17.86 -9.79 -5.60
CA MET A 186 17.61 -11.22 -5.52
C MET A 186 16.66 -11.66 -6.63
N ALA A 187 16.86 -12.89 -7.11
CA ALA A 187 15.94 -13.51 -8.06
C ALA A 187 14.53 -13.53 -7.46
N PRO A 188 13.49 -13.13 -8.21
CA PRO A 188 12.13 -13.31 -7.75
C PRO A 188 11.85 -14.80 -7.51
N PRO A 189 11.01 -15.15 -6.51
CA PRO A 189 10.55 -16.51 -6.32
C PRO A 189 10.00 -17.11 -7.63
N PRO A 190 10.15 -18.43 -7.88
CA PRO A 190 9.73 -19.04 -9.14
C PRO A 190 8.22 -18.91 -9.41
N ASP A 191 7.42 -18.70 -8.38
CA ASP A 191 5.97 -18.49 -8.38
C ASP A 191 5.56 -17.00 -8.42
N SER A 192 6.52 -16.07 -8.47
CA SER A 192 6.28 -14.63 -8.62
C SER A 192 5.70 -14.32 -10.01
N ALA A 193 4.53 -13.67 -10.01
CA ALA A 193 3.94 -13.03 -11.20
C ALA A 193 4.68 -11.75 -11.60
N ALA A 194 5.40 -11.11 -10.66
CA ALA A 194 6.25 -9.97 -10.95
C ALA A 194 7.54 -10.46 -11.62
N ARG A 195 7.61 -10.34 -12.94
CA ARG A 195 8.78 -10.74 -13.73
C ARG A 195 9.24 -9.55 -14.54
N TRP A 196 10.44 -9.09 -14.23
CA TRP A 196 11.13 -8.03 -14.97
C TRP A 196 11.27 -8.44 -16.44
N PRO A 197 11.01 -7.58 -17.45
CA PRO A 197 11.11 -7.98 -18.86
C PRO A 197 12.48 -8.58 -19.22
N ALA A 198 13.56 -8.07 -18.62
CA ALA A 198 14.91 -8.62 -18.76
C ALA A 198 15.06 -10.03 -18.14
N TRP A 199 14.37 -10.28 -17.02
CA TRP A 199 14.29 -11.61 -16.40
C TRP A 199 13.50 -12.57 -17.29
N GLU A 200 12.38 -12.14 -17.86
CA GLU A 200 11.60 -12.94 -18.80
C GLU A 200 12.40 -13.34 -20.03
N ALA A 201 13.12 -12.40 -20.64
CA ALA A 201 13.98 -12.66 -21.78
C ALA A 201 15.10 -13.67 -21.44
N SER A 202 15.70 -13.54 -20.25
CA SER A 202 16.78 -14.45 -19.79
C SER A 202 16.25 -15.85 -19.51
N VAL A 203 15.12 -15.95 -18.80
CA VAL A 203 14.43 -17.22 -18.53
C VAL A 203 13.98 -17.88 -19.83
N ALA A 204 13.42 -17.12 -20.79
CA ALA A 204 13.02 -17.63 -22.09
C ALA A 204 14.20 -18.16 -22.91
N ALA A 205 15.39 -17.56 -22.76
CA ALA A 205 16.63 -18.04 -23.34
C ALA A 205 17.25 -19.24 -22.59
N GLY A 206 16.64 -19.70 -21.49
CA GLY A 206 17.17 -20.77 -20.65
C GLY A 206 18.38 -20.37 -19.82
N ALA A 207 18.66 -19.08 -19.69
CA ALA A 207 19.79 -18.53 -18.95
C ALA A 207 19.35 -17.93 -17.62
N SER A 208 20.16 -18.12 -16.57
CA SER A 208 20.02 -17.35 -15.33
C SER A 208 20.85 -16.07 -15.43
N LEU A 209 20.31 -14.95 -14.97
CA LEU A 209 21.09 -13.71 -14.84
C LEU A 209 22.21 -13.91 -13.81
N THR A 210 23.42 -13.49 -14.17
CA THR A 210 24.55 -13.37 -13.24
C THR A 210 24.24 -12.35 -12.14
N PRO A 211 24.94 -12.38 -10.98
CA PRO A 211 24.75 -11.38 -9.93
C PRO A 211 24.90 -9.94 -10.41
N ASP A 212 25.87 -9.66 -11.28
CA ASP A 212 26.12 -8.32 -11.81
C ASP A 212 25.02 -7.85 -12.76
N GLU A 213 24.49 -8.76 -13.58
CA GLU A 213 23.34 -8.46 -14.45
C GLU A 213 22.07 -8.18 -13.63
N ARG A 214 21.85 -8.94 -12.54
CA ARG A 214 20.72 -8.67 -11.62
C ARG A 214 20.85 -7.32 -10.93
N MET A 215 22.06 -6.97 -10.49
CA MET A 215 22.32 -5.65 -9.88
C MET A 215 22.10 -4.52 -10.89
N THR A 216 22.59 -4.70 -12.11
CA THR A 216 22.39 -3.74 -13.22
C THR A 216 20.91 -3.53 -13.51
N ALA A 217 20.13 -4.62 -13.61
CA ALA A 217 18.69 -4.57 -13.80
C ALA A 217 17.98 -3.86 -12.62
N CYS A 218 18.33 -4.22 -11.39
CA CYS A 218 17.79 -3.60 -10.18
C CYS A 218 17.98 -2.08 -10.17
N HIS A 219 19.17 -1.58 -10.53
CA HIS A 219 19.42 -0.14 -10.64
C HIS A 219 18.60 0.54 -11.73
N ALA A 220 18.45 -0.10 -12.90
CA ALA A 220 17.65 0.44 -13.99
C ALA A 220 16.18 0.59 -13.57
N GLU A 221 15.64 -0.42 -12.90
CA GLU A 221 14.26 -0.42 -12.42
C GLU A 221 14.01 0.55 -11.28
N LEU A 222 14.93 0.66 -10.31
CA LEU A 222 14.81 1.65 -9.25
C LEU A 222 14.70 3.06 -9.85
N ARG A 223 15.46 3.35 -10.91
CA ARG A 223 15.38 4.63 -11.63
C ARG A 223 14.04 4.79 -12.34
N GLU A 224 13.60 3.80 -13.11
CA GLU A 224 12.33 3.87 -13.83
C GLU A 224 11.13 3.98 -12.89
N CYS A 225 11.08 3.15 -11.85
CA CYS A 225 10.04 3.15 -10.83
C CYS A 225 10.01 4.47 -10.07
N SER A 226 11.18 5.02 -9.72
CA SER A 226 11.29 6.34 -9.11
C SER A 226 10.70 7.42 -10.02
N GLU A 227 11.12 7.50 -11.28
CA GLU A 227 10.61 8.49 -12.24
C GLU A 227 9.10 8.36 -12.48
N HIS A 228 8.59 7.14 -12.60
CA HIS A 228 7.16 6.90 -12.73
C HIS A 228 6.39 7.35 -11.48
N THR A 229 6.92 7.04 -10.30
CA THR A 229 6.30 7.42 -9.02
C THR A 229 6.29 8.94 -8.85
N LYS A 230 7.36 9.66 -9.20
CA LYS A 230 7.41 11.14 -9.19
C LYS A 230 6.24 11.71 -9.98
N ARG A 231 6.10 11.30 -11.25
CA ARG A 231 5.01 11.74 -12.15
C ARG A 231 3.64 11.50 -11.55
N ILE A 232 3.37 10.31 -11.01
CA ILE A 232 2.09 10.02 -10.37
C ILE A 232 1.88 10.91 -9.14
N THR A 233 2.87 11.02 -8.25
CA THR A 233 2.72 11.83 -7.03
C THR A 233 2.52 13.31 -7.35
N ASP A 234 3.12 13.82 -8.42
CA ASP A 234 2.95 15.21 -8.86
C ASP A 234 1.58 15.45 -9.47
N LEU A 235 1.07 14.51 -10.28
CA LEU A 235 -0.30 14.58 -10.80
C LEU A 235 -1.35 14.55 -9.68
N VAL A 236 -1.17 13.68 -8.68
CA VAL A 236 -2.08 13.59 -7.53
C VAL A 236 -1.98 14.85 -6.67
N GLN A 237 -0.76 15.34 -6.41
CA GLN A 237 -0.55 16.58 -5.66
C GLN A 237 -1.19 17.78 -6.37
N ALA A 238 -1.06 17.89 -7.69
CA ALA A 238 -1.70 18.94 -8.47
C ALA A 238 -3.24 18.91 -8.34
N GLN A 239 -3.86 17.72 -8.30
CA GLN A 239 -5.31 17.61 -8.06
C GLN A 239 -5.70 18.03 -6.64
N LEU A 240 -4.91 17.66 -5.62
CA LEU A 240 -5.13 18.11 -4.24
C LEU A 240 -5.01 19.65 -4.16
N ASP A 241 -4.01 20.23 -4.80
CA ASP A 241 -3.79 21.68 -4.83
C ASP A 241 -4.91 22.44 -5.56
N GLU A 242 -5.36 21.94 -6.72
CA GLU A 242 -6.47 22.51 -7.50
C GLU A 242 -7.76 22.57 -6.68
N LEU A 243 -8.02 21.55 -5.86
CA LEU A 243 -9.20 21.44 -5.01
C LEU A 243 -9.03 22.09 -3.63
N GLY A 244 -7.87 22.71 -3.35
CA GLY A 244 -7.59 23.33 -2.05
C GLY A 244 -7.46 22.34 -0.89
N LEU A 245 -7.18 21.07 -1.18
CA LEU A 245 -7.07 19.97 -0.21
C LEU A 245 -5.67 19.91 0.40
N ARG A 246 -5.36 20.88 1.26
CA ARG A 246 -4.09 20.97 1.99
C ARG A 246 -4.27 20.71 3.49
N ASP A 247 -3.29 20.05 4.09
CA ASP A 247 -3.20 19.85 5.54
C ASP A 247 -1.74 19.81 5.98
N ASP A 248 -1.24 20.94 6.50
CA ASP A 248 0.15 21.09 6.94
C ASP A 248 0.33 20.87 8.46
N ARG A 249 -0.65 20.26 9.12
CA ARG A 249 -0.57 20.00 10.56
C ARG A 249 0.58 19.05 10.88
N ARG A 250 1.17 19.25 12.05
CA ARG A 250 2.14 18.32 12.63
C ARG A 250 1.40 17.27 13.46
N LEU A 251 1.75 16.00 13.28
CA LEU A 251 1.28 14.88 14.09
C LEU A 251 2.09 14.69 15.37
#